data_AF-A0A8T3QUM6-F1
#
_entry.id   AF-A0A8T3QUM6-F1
#
_cell.length_a   1.000
_cell.length_b   1.000
_cell.length_c   1.000
_cell.angle_alpha   90.00
_cell.angle_beta   90.00
_cell.angle_gamma   90.00
#
_symmetry.space_group_name_H-M   'P 1'
#
loop_
_entity.id
_entity.type
_entity.pdbx_description
1 polymer ?
#
loop_
_entity_poly.entity_id
_entity_poly.type
_entity_poly.pdbx_seq_one_letter_code
_entity_poly.pdbx_strand_id
1 'polypeptide(L)'
;MARAKRTGRADARRRYRASFADPLEEGDLASEEEVTSAGTTSVVGGLPVGPAVARSGLTSSQPAASTPSARPSITAAFRSSFRPLDLRGDLQALPQILRHWSFFVPVILSGLAVALVPLLGLNAMTSAFFQYFSFTAPLGSSFLAGFFAPRASYLVGILAALASVGFQFLAYSSGPFGGLFADFKDAAGVTMTEAAAKELVLTQALTVGVPSAALFAAAAAWYKRFLNRASPNRSRPRPGTTTGRRPDGKVAKKVEKRPMLARRR
;
A
#
# COMPACT_ATOMS: atom_id res chain seq x y z
N MET A 1 34.93 -3.15 26.34
CA MET A 1 33.99 -2.98 25.21
C MET A 1 32.84 -3.97 25.37
N ALA A 2 31.71 -3.57 25.98
CA ALA A 2 30.58 -4.47 26.22
C ALA A 2 29.58 -4.41 25.04
N ARG A 3 29.56 -5.46 24.21
CA ARG A 3 28.63 -5.60 23.08
C ARG A 3 27.23 -5.93 23.62
N ALA A 4 26.29 -5.00 23.48
CA ALA A 4 24.92 -5.17 23.94
C ALA A 4 24.26 -6.41 23.30
N LYS A 5 23.72 -7.29 24.15
CA LYS A 5 23.03 -8.53 23.79
C LYS A 5 21.76 -8.17 23.00
N ARG A 6 21.79 -8.24 21.67
CA ARG A 6 20.58 -8.15 20.83
C ARG A 6 19.68 -9.33 21.20
N THR A 7 18.59 -9.05 21.92
CA THR A 7 17.62 -10.09 22.26
C THR A 7 16.84 -10.44 20.99
N GLY A 8 16.79 -11.73 20.61
CA GLY A 8 16.14 -12.19 19.37
C GLY A 8 14.69 -11.73 19.22
N ARG A 9 14.01 -11.40 20.34
CA ARG A 9 12.67 -10.82 20.37
C ARG A 9 12.60 -9.40 19.81
N ALA A 10 13.63 -8.58 20.05
CA ALA A 10 13.71 -7.23 19.50
C ALA A 10 13.96 -7.27 17.98
N ASP A 11 14.84 -8.16 17.51
CA ASP A 11 15.07 -8.37 16.08
C ASP A 11 13.85 -8.98 15.38
N ALA A 12 13.14 -9.93 16.01
CA ALA A 12 11.89 -10.47 15.47
C ALA A 12 10.81 -9.39 15.32
N ARG A 13 10.66 -8.50 16.32
CA ARG A 13 9.75 -7.35 16.22
C ARG A 13 10.20 -6.34 15.17
N ARG A 14 11.51 -6.16 14.97
CA ARG A 14 12.06 -5.26 13.95
C ARG A 14 11.83 -5.82 12.54
N ARG A 15 12.01 -7.14 12.33
CA ARG A 15 11.69 -7.83 11.08
C ARG A 15 10.20 -7.85 10.79
N TYR A 16 9.37 -8.14 11.80
CA TYR A 16 7.91 -8.08 11.68
C TYR A 16 7.46 -6.66 11.31
N ARG A 17 8.00 -5.63 11.99
CA ARG A 17 7.73 -4.24 11.61
C ARG A 17 8.26 -3.93 10.22
N ALA A 18 9.42 -4.39 9.80
CA ALA A 18 9.94 -4.18 8.45
C ALA A 18 9.11 -4.90 7.35
N SER A 19 8.36 -5.96 7.69
CA SER A 19 7.41 -6.57 6.75
C SER A 19 6.08 -5.82 6.61
N PHE A 20 5.76 -4.91 7.54
CA PHE A 20 4.53 -4.09 7.51
C PHE A 20 4.79 -2.59 7.29
N ALA A 21 5.95 -2.10 7.71
CA ALA A 21 6.48 -0.79 7.43
C ALA A 21 7.15 -0.90 6.07
N ASP A 22 6.47 -0.33 5.08
CA ASP A 22 7.01 -0.05 3.78
C ASP A 22 8.46 0.43 3.91
N PRO A 23 9.45 -0.18 3.25
CA PRO A 23 10.80 0.37 3.22
C PRO A 23 10.69 1.77 2.64
N LEU A 24 10.95 2.77 3.48
CA LEU A 24 11.36 4.08 3.00
C LEU A 24 12.72 3.81 2.35
N GLU A 25 12.72 3.63 1.03
CA GLU A 25 13.94 3.64 0.23
C GLU A 25 14.54 5.04 0.36
N GLU A 26 15.45 5.14 1.32
CA GLU A 26 16.44 6.20 1.48
C GLU A 26 17.61 5.79 0.56
N GLY A 27 17.44 6.05 -0.74
CA GLY A 27 18.41 5.69 -1.76
C GLY A 27 18.05 6.35 -3.07
N ASP A 28 18.96 7.19 -3.55
CA ASP A 28 19.06 7.70 -4.93
C ASP A 28 18.32 9.00 -5.28
N LEU A 29 18.67 10.09 -4.59
CA LEU A 29 18.62 11.44 -5.17
C LEU A 29 20.01 12.08 -5.04
N ALA A 30 20.99 11.48 -5.72
CA ALA A 30 22.30 12.08 -5.99
C ALA A 30 22.64 11.86 -7.47
N SER A 31 21.92 12.57 -8.34
CA SER A 31 22.33 12.83 -9.72
C SER A 31 21.68 14.13 -10.16
N GLU A 32 22.42 15.21 -9.93
CA GLU A 32 22.20 16.51 -10.55
C GLU A 32 22.47 16.35 -12.06
N GLU A 33 21.43 16.41 -12.89
CA GLU A 33 21.59 16.69 -14.32
C GLU A 33 21.53 18.22 -14.50
N GLU A 34 22.72 18.80 -14.57
CA GLU A 34 22.99 20.17 -14.98
C GLU A 34 22.63 20.33 -16.47
N VAL A 35 21.46 20.91 -16.74
CA VAL A 35 21.06 21.33 -18.08
C VAL A 35 21.86 22.58 -18.44
N THR A 36 22.94 22.42 -19.21
CA THR A 36 23.58 23.52 -19.93
C THR A 36 23.41 23.34 -21.43
N SER A 37 22.46 24.10 -21.98
CA SER A 37 22.39 24.42 -23.40
C SER A 37 23.55 25.33 -23.78
N ALA A 38 24.45 24.86 -24.64
CA ALA A 38 25.06 25.63 -25.73
C ALA A 38 26.02 24.73 -26.51
N GLY A 39 25.59 24.30 -27.69
CA GLY A 39 26.48 23.69 -28.67
C GLY A 39 27.36 24.76 -29.31
N THR A 40 28.68 24.64 -29.13
CA THR A 40 29.68 25.16 -30.05
C THR A 40 30.88 24.21 -30.06
N THR A 41 31.19 23.72 -31.24
CA THR A 41 32.38 22.95 -31.64
C THR A 41 33.68 23.65 -31.29
N SER A 42 34.64 22.97 -30.64
CA SER A 42 36.03 22.86 -31.13
C SER A 42 36.84 21.86 -30.30
N VAL A 43 37.50 20.94 -31.02
CA VAL A 43 38.54 20.02 -30.55
C VAL A 43 39.84 20.82 -30.33
N VAL A 44 40.62 20.49 -29.28
CA VAL A 44 42.11 20.36 -29.25
C VAL A 44 42.61 20.13 -27.81
N GLY A 45 43.24 18.95 -27.59
CA GLY A 45 44.56 18.77 -26.96
C GLY A 45 44.80 19.04 -25.45
N GLY A 46 45.28 18.02 -24.73
CA GLY A 46 46.17 18.21 -23.56
C GLY A 46 46.03 17.20 -22.41
N LEU A 47 46.89 16.17 -22.38
CA LEU A 47 47.18 15.28 -21.23
C LEU A 47 48.15 15.98 -20.21
N PRO A 48 48.67 15.33 -19.15
CA PRO A 48 48.07 15.07 -17.83
C PRO A 48 48.98 15.55 -16.66
N VAL A 49 48.46 15.82 -15.44
CA VAL A 49 49.34 15.93 -14.25
C VAL A 49 48.67 15.32 -13.02
N GLY A 50 49.42 14.45 -12.35
CA GLY A 50 49.03 13.63 -11.20
C GLY A 50 49.06 14.33 -9.83
N PRO A 51 49.06 13.54 -8.73
CA PRO A 51 48.35 13.87 -7.50
C PRO A 51 49.24 14.56 -6.45
N ALA A 52 48.64 15.47 -5.67
CA ALA A 52 49.26 16.05 -4.49
C ALA A 52 48.44 15.73 -3.23
N VAL A 53 48.99 14.85 -2.41
CA VAL A 53 48.56 14.54 -1.04
C VAL A 53 49.09 15.65 -0.12
N ALA A 54 48.20 16.36 0.58
CA ALA A 54 48.57 17.20 1.71
C ALA A 54 47.60 17.06 2.89
N ARG A 55 48.20 16.62 4.01
CA ARG A 55 47.73 16.36 5.36
C ARG A 55 46.79 17.41 6.00
N SER A 56 45.76 16.86 6.66
CA SER A 56 45.37 17.08 8.07
C SER A 56 45.43 18.51 8.65
N GLY A 57 44.26 19.11 8.85
CA GLY A 57 44.01 20.20 9.79
C GLY A 57 42.62 20.04 10.43
N LEU A 58 42.59 19.57 11.67
CA LEU A 58 41.43 19.59 12.56
C LEU A 58 41.14 21.06 12.94
N THR A 59 39.90 21.53 12.74
CA THR A 59 39.06 22.28 13.70
C THR A 59 38.05 23.17 12.98
N SER A 60 36.85 22.63 12.75
CA SER A 60 35.58 23.33 13.01
C SER A 60 34.45 22.33 12.80
N SER A 61 34.08 21.64 13.87
CA SER A 61 32.78 20.97 13.95
C SER A 61 31.71 22.06 14.02
N GLN A 62 31.41 22.64 12.86
CA GLN A 62 30.22 23.44 12.66
C GLN A 62 29.02 22.47 12.80
N PRO A 63 28.06 22.72 13.70
CA PRO A 63 26.86 21.92 13.74
C PRO A 63 26.21 22.06 12.37
N ALA A 64 26.06 20.93 11.65
CA ALA A 64 25.31 20.88 10.42
C ALA A 64 23.96 21.56 10.69
N ALA A 65 23.79 22.75 10.11
CA ALA A 65 22.53 23.44 10.13
C ALA A 65 21.51 22.44 9.60
N SER A 66 20.56 22.04 10.46
CA SER A 66 19.46 21.20 10.05
C SER A 66 18.77 21.91 8.91
N THR A 67 19.05 21.47 7.67
CA THR A 67 18.34 21.93 6.50
C THR A 67 16.86 21.75 6.82
N PRO A 68 16.04 22.81 6.80
CA PRO A 68 14.63 22.66 7.10
C PRO A 68 14.09 21.62 6.12
N SER A 69 13.51 20.53 6.64
CA SER A 69 12.98 19.45 5.83
C SER A 69 12.08 20.08 4.76
N ALA A 70 12.56 20.10 3.52
CA ALA A 70 11.84 20.74 2.43
C ALA A 70 10.45 20.12 2.38
N ARG A 71 9.41 20.96 2.41
CA ARG A 71 8.03 20.49 2.40
C ARG A 71 7.89 19.56 1.18
N PRO A 72 7.44 18.31 1.35
CA PRO A 72 7.32 17.41 0.21
C PRO A 72 6.36 18.03 -0.79
N SER A 73 6.84 18.33 -1.99
CA SER A 73 6.02 18.84 -3.08
C SER A 73 4.94 17.82 -3.44
N ILE A 74 3.72 18.28 -3.76
CA ILE A 74 2.62 17.41 -4.23
C ILE A 74 3.08 16.62 -5.46
N THR A 75 3.88 17.21 -6.34
CA THR A 75 4.43 16.54 -7.54
C THR A 75 5.41 15.43 -7.16
N ALA A 76 6.22 15.63 -6.11
CA ALA A 76 7.11 14.61 -5.59
C ALA A 76 6.33 13.47 -4.90
N ALA A 77 5.26 13.80 -4.17
CA ALA A 77 4.36 12.81 -3.56
C ALA A 77 3.61 11.98 -4.63
N PHE A 78 3.21 12.60 -5.74
CA PHE A 78 2.59 11.93 -6.89
C PHE A 78 3.56 10.94 -7.53
N ARG A 79 4.76 11.40 -7.92
CA ARG A 79 5.79 10.57 -8.58
C ARG A 79 6.24 9.40 -7.70
N SER A 80 6.51 9.65 -6.43
CA SER A 80 6.89 8.61 -5.47
C SER A 80 5.77 7.62 -5.14
N SER A 81 4.53 7.87 -5.59
CA SER A 81 3.40 6.96 -5.41
C SER A 81 3.31 5.83 -6.41
N PHE A 82 4.06 5.92 -7.50
CA PHE A 82 4.26 4.79 -8.40
C PHE A 82 5.23 3.77 -7.76
N ARG A 83 4.94 2.50 -7.97
CA ARG A 83 5.82 1.38 -7.59
C ARG A 83 6.14 0.53 -8.81
N PRO A 84 7.39 0.03 -8.92
CA PRO A 84 7.70 -1.03 -9.86
C PRO A 84 6.82 -2.26 -9.60
N LEU A 85 6.47 -2.97 -10.68
CA LEU A 85 5.75 -4.23 -10.60
C LEU A 85 6.73 -5.35 -10.24
N ASP A 86 6.54 -6.00 -9.09
CA ASP A 86 7.29 -7.19 -8.68
C ASP A 86 6.41 -8.44 -8.78
N LEU A 87 6.28 -8.96 -10.01
CA LEU A 87 5.43 -10.11 -10.31
C LEU A 87 5.84 -11.35 -9.51
N ARG A 88 7.16 -11.57 -9.36
CA ARG A 88 7.68 -12.76 -8.69
C ARG A 88 7.43 -12.70 -7.20
N GLY A 89 7.76 -11.57 -6.57
CA GLY A 89 7.48 -11.36 -5.16
C GLY A 89 6.00 -11.50 -4.87
N ASP A 90 5.15 -10.89 -5.69
CA ASP A 90 3.69 -10.89 -5.52
C ASP A 90 3.07 -12.29 -5.60
N LEU A 91 3.51 -13.12 -6.56
CA LEU A 91 3.08 -14.53 -6.63
C LEU A 91 3.53 -15.33 -5.40
N GLN A 92 4.73 -15.10 -4.88
CA GLN A 92 5.22 -15.80 -3.68
C GLN A 92 4.39 -15.49 -2.42
N ALA A 93 3.75 -14.31 -2.37
CA ALA A 93 2.93 -13.93 -1.23
C ALA A 93 1.44 -14.12 -1.42
N LEU A 94 1.02 -14.66 -2.56
CA LEU A 94 -0.34 -15.07 -2.83
C LEU A 94 -0.99 -15.84 -1.65
N PRO A 95 -0.36 -16.85 -1.02
CA PRO A 95 -0.97 -17.53 0.12
C PRO A 95 -1.21 -16.64 1.33
N GLN A 96 -0.37 -15.61 1.54
CA GLN A 96 -0.57 -14.62 2.60
C GLN A 96 -1.68 -13.64 2.24
N ILE A 97 -1.75 -13.22 0.97
CA ILE A 97 -2.78 -12.32 0.44
C ILE A 97 -4.17 -12.94 0.56
N LEU A 98 -4.31 -14.22 0.20
CA LEU A 98 -5.58 -14.95 0.30
C LEU A 98 -6.10 -15.10 1.74
N ARG A 99 -5.22 -14.95 2.74
CA ARG A 99 -5.59 -14.99 4.16
C ARG A 99 -5.88 -13.61 4.75
N HIS A 100 -5.68 -12.55 3.97
CA HIS A 100 -5.84 -11.17 4.44
C HIS A 100 -7.28 -10.67 4.21
N TRP A 101 -7.77 -9.81 5.10
CA TRP A 101 -9.13 -9.26 5.05
C TRP A 101 -9.40 -8.44 3.77
N SER A 102 -8.35 -7.86 3.18
CA SER A 102 -8.44 -7.15 1.90
C SER A 102 -8.88 -8.04 0.74
N PHE A 103 -8.74 -9.36 0.86
CA PHE A 103 -9.25 -10.31 -0.12
C PHE A 103 -10.69 -10.73 0.23
N PHE A 104 -10.94 -11.12 1.48
CA PHE A 104 -12.24 -11.66 1.88
C PHE A 104 -13.39 -10.65 1.77
N VAL A 105 -13.19 -9.40 2.18
CA VAL A 105 -14.28 -8.39 2.18
C VAL A 105 -14.83 -8.16 0.76
N PRO A 106 -14.01 -7.87 -0.26
CA PRO A 106 -14.46 -7.79 -1.66
C PRO A 106 -15.14 -9.05 -2.18
N VAL A 107 -14.59 -10.23 -1.86
CA VAL A 107 -15.10 -11.51 -2.33
C VAL A 107 -16.49 -11.78 -1.74
N ILE A 108 -16.67 -11.57 -0.43
CA ILE A 108 -17.96 -11.71 0.25
C ILE A 108 -18.97 -10.72 -0.32
N LEU A 109 -18.59 -9.45 -0.52
CA LEU A 109 -19.48 -8.46 -1.12
C LEU A 109 -19.89 -8.83 -2.54
N SER A 110 -18.96 -9.36 -3.35
CA SER A 110 -19.26 -9.84 -4.70
C SER A 110 -20.25 -11.01 -4.67
N GLY A 111 -19.99 -12.02 -3.84
CA GLY A 111 -20.88 -13.17 -3.70
C GLY A 111 -22.26 -12.79 -3.18
N LEU A 112 -22.34 -11.89 -2.20
CA LEU A 112 -23.59 -11.35 -1.68
C LEU A 112 -24.34 -10.57 -2.77
N ALA A 113 -23.64 -9.78 -3.58
CA ALA A 113 -24.25 -9.04 -4.67
C ALA A 113 -24.87 -9.93 -5.75
N VAL A 114 -24.23 -11.07 -6.06
CA VAL A 114 -24.80 -12.09 -6.93
C VAL A 114 -26.00 -12.76 -6.28
N ALA A 115 -25.88 -13.17 -5.01
CA ALA A 115 -26.90 -13.96 -4.32
C ALA A 115 -28.19 -13.19 -4.04
N LEU A 116 -28.12 -11.87 -3.83
CA LEU A 116 -29.30 -11.06 -3.52
C LEU A 116 -30.33 -11.03 -4.66
N VAL A 117 -29.90 -11.10 -5.93
CA VAL A 117 -30.82 -11.03 -7.08
C VAL A 117 -31.81 -12.21 -7.11
N PRO A 118 -31.39 -13.48 -7.04
CA PRO A 118 -32.34 -14.60 -6.97
C PRO A 118 -33.07 -14.69 -5.62
N LEU A 119 -32.50 -14.20 -4.53
CA LEU A 119 -33.11 -14.29 -3.19
C LEU A 119 -34.20 -13.24 -2.96
N LEU A 120 -33.99 -12.00 -3.40
CA LEU A 120 -34.87 -10.86 -3.13
C LEU A 120 -35.56 -10.31 -4.38
N GLY A 121 -35.28 -10.92 -5.54
CA GLY A 121 -35.74 -10.43 -6.84
C GLY A 121 -34.92 -9.27 -7.38
N LEU A 122 -35.10 -8.99 -8.67
CA LEU A 122 -34.47 -7.86 -9.34
C LEU A 122 -35.25 -6.58 -9.06
N ASN A 123 -34.65 -5.66 -8.31
CA ASN A 123 -35.18 -4.35 -7.99
C ASN A 123 -34.04 -3.31 -8.03
N ALA A 124 -34.35 -2.02 -7.86
CA ALA A 124 -33.35 -0.95 -7.96
C ALA A 124 -32.16 -1.11 -7.00
N MET A 125 -32.39 -1.69 -5.81
CA MET A 125 -31.34 -1.88 -4.81
C MET A 125 -30.46 -3.09 -5.15
N THR A 126 -31.07 -4.25 -5.46
CA THR A 126 -30.32 -5.45 -5.82
C THR A 126 -29.58 -5.27 -7.14
N SER A 127 -30.17 -4.56 -8.11
CA SER A 127 -29.53 -4.25 -9.38
C SER A 127 -28.34 -3.29 -9.22
N ALA A 128 -28.48 -2.20 -8.46
CA ALA A 128 -27.39 -1.27 -8.20
C ALA A 128 -26.23 -1.95 -7.44
N PHE A 129 -26.56 -2.76 -6.43
CA PHE A 129 -25.56 -3.49 -5.66
C PHE A 129 -24.84 -4.54 -6.51
N PHE A 130 -25.57 -5.27 -7.34
CA PHE A 130 -25.03 -6.22 -8.32
C PHE A 130 -24.13 -5.54 -9.36
N GLN A 131 -24.59 -4.43 -9.96
CA GLN A 131 -23.81 -3.64 -10.92
C GLN A 131 -22.49 -3.15 -10.33
N TYR A 132 -22.53 -2.67 -9.08
CA TYR A 132 -21.36 -2.07 -8.46
C TYR A 132 -20.35 -3.10 -7.95
N PHE A 133 -20.79 -4.22 -7.38
CA PHE A 133 -19.91 -5.18 -6.72
C PHE A 133 -19.63 -6.44 -7.52
N SER A 134 -20.44 -6.79 -8.52
CA SER A 134 -20.27 -8.08 -9.18
C SER A 134 -20.29 -8.06 -10.70
N PHE A 135 -21.09 -7.23 -11.36
CA PHE A 135 -21.34 -7.28 -12.81
C PHE A 135 -20.07 -7.10 -13.68
N THR A 136 -20.23 -6.83 -14.98
CA THR A 136 -19.15 -6.83 -15.98
C THR A 136 -17.83 -6.20 -15.53
N ALA A 137 -17.85 -5.14 -14.72
CA ALA A 137 -16.68 -4.71 -13.96
C ALA A 137 -17.06 -4.50 -12.49
N PRO A 138 -16.56 -5.32 -11.53
CA PRO A 138 -16.88 -5.18 -10.11
C PRO A 138 -16.10 -4.01 -9.49
N LEU A 139 -16.49 -2.78 -9.81
CA LEU A 139 -15.82 -1.54 -9.42
C LEU A 139 -15.67 -1.42 -7.90
N GLY A 140 -16.74 -1.67 -7.16
CA GLY A 140 -16.72 -1.64 -5.70
C GLY A 140 -15.73 -2.64 -5.13
N SER A 141 -15.87 -3.90 -5.51
CA SER A 141 -15.01 -4.99 -5.00
C SER A 141 -13.54 -4.77 -5.36
N SER A 142 -13.24 -4.39 -6.61
CA SER A 142 -11.87 -4.12 -7.04
C SER A 142 -11.26 -2.91 -6.35
N PHE A 143 -12.02 -1.83 -6.15
CA PHE A 143 -11.55 -0.67 -5.41
C PHE A 143 -11.26 -1.00 -3.94
N LEU A 144 -12.17 -1.68 -3.25
CA LEU A 144 -12.00 -2.15 -1.86
C LEU A 144 -10.79 -3.08 -1.74
N ALA A 145 -10.64 -4.02 -2.66
CA ALA A 145 -9.51 -4.95 -2.74
C ALA A 145 -8.19 -4.18 -2.80
N GLY A 146 -8.09 -3.24 -3.74
CA GLY A 146 -6.88 -2.44 -3.94
C GLY A 146 -6.58 -1.51 -2.77
N PHE A 147 -7.58 -0.84 -2.22
CA PHE A 147 -7.40 0.13 -1.14
C PHE A 147 -6.89 -0.52 0.14
N PHE A 148 -7.40 -1.69 0.49
CA PHE A 148 -7.00 -2.42 1.69
C PHE A 148 -5.82 -3.38 1.46
N ALA A 149 -5.40 -3.61 0.22
CA ALA A 149 -4.27 -4.48 -0.08
C ALA A 149 -2.99 -3.97 0.61
N PRO A 150 -2.28 -4.85 1.36
CA PRO A 150 -0.97 -4.51 1.92
C PRO A 150 0.12 -4.45 0.83
N ARG A 151 -0.05 -5.24 -0.23
CA ARG A 151 0.87 -5.43 -1.37
C ARG A 151 0.10 -6.03 -2.56
N ALA A 152 0.70 -6.04 -3.74
CA ALA A 152 0.14 -6.69 -4.94
C ALA A 152 -1.32 -6.28 -5.27
N SER A 153 -1.67 -4.99 -5.13
CA SER A 153 -3.08 -4.56 -5.22
C SER A 153 -3.77 -4.93 -6.53
N TYR A 154 -3.04 -4.92 -7.66
CA TYR A 154 -3.54 -5.39 -8.94
C TYR A 154 -3.95 -6.87 -8.89
N LEU A 155 -3.14 -7.72 -8.25
CA LEU A 155 -3.39 -9.15 -8.10
C LEU A 155 -4.61 -9.41 -7.22
N VAL A 156 -4.76 -8.67 -6.11
CA VAL A 156 -5.96 -8.78 -5.26
C VAL A 156 -7.22 -8.39 -6.04
N GLY A 157 -7.15 -7.33 -6.86
CA GLY A 157 -8.23 -6.93 -7.76
C GLY A 157 -8.61 -8.02 -8.75
N ILE A 158 -7.61 -8.63 -9.41
CA ILE A 158 -7.80 -9.77 -10.33
C ILE A 158 -8.49 -10.93 -9.62
N LEU A 159 -7.97 -11.34 -8.46
CA LEU A 159 -8.52 -12.48 -7.73
C LEU A 159 -9.95 -12.22 -7.24
N ALA A 160 -10.26 -11.01 -6.79
CA ALA A 160 -11.62 -10.61 -6.41
C ALA A 160 -12.58 -10.62 -7.62
N ALA A 161 -12.13 -10.12 -8.77
CA ALA A 161 -12.93 -10.16 -10.00
C ALA A 161 -13.15 -11.59 -10.51
N LEU A 162 -12.13 -12.44 -10.48
CA LEU A 162 -12.27 -13.87 -10.84
C LEU A 162 -13.23 -14.59 -9.90
N ALA A 163 -13.19 -14.31 -8.60
CA ALA A 163 -14.18 -14.83 -7.66
C ALA A 163 -15.60 -14.35 -8.00
N SER A 164 -15.77 -13.07 -8.35
CA SER A 164 -17.05 -12.53 -8.82
C SER A 164 -17.57 -13.26 -10.07
N VAL A 165 -16.69 -13.49 -11.07
CA VAL A 165 -17.03 -14.26 -12.28
C VAL A 165 -17.45 -15.68 -11.92
N GLY A 166 -16.75 -16.33 -10.98
CA GLY A 166 -17.12 -17.65 -10.47
C GLY A 166 -18.51 -17.68 -9.83
N PHE A 167 -18.84 -16.67 -9.01
CA PHE A 167 -20.18 -16.55 -8.43
C PHE A 167 -21.25 -16.31 -9.50
N GLN A 168 -21.00 -15.45 -10.48
CA GLN A 168 -21.91 -15.23 -11.60
C GLN A 168 -22.14 -16.51 -12.41
N PHE A 169 -21.07 -17.25 -12.72
CA PHE A 169 -21.16 -18.52 -13.44
C PHE A 169 -22.07 -19.51 -12.70
N LEU A 170 -21.85 -19.67 -11.38
CA LEU A 170 -22.70 -20.51 -10.52
C LEU A 170 -24.16 -20.01 -10.50
N ALA A 171 -24.39 -18.71 -10.38
CA ALA A 171 -25.75 -18.19 -10.32
C ALA A 171 -26.49 -18.29 -11.66
N TYR A 172 -25.82 -18.00 -12.78
CA TYR A 172 -26.43 -18.04 -14.11
C TYR A 172 -26.73 -19.46 -14.58
N SER A 173 -25.97 -20.44 -14.11
CA SER A 173 -26.24 -21.87 -14.36
C SER A 173 -27.44 -22.40 -13.56
N SER A 174 -27.84 -21.73 -12.48
CA SER A 174 -28.93 -22.20 -11.61
C SER A 174 -30.35 -21.81 -12.05
N GLY A 175 -30.51 -20.91 -13.02
CA GLY A 175 -31.84 -20.51 -13.52
C GLY A 175 -31.90 -19.08 -14.09
N PRO A 176 -33.09 -18.44 -14.08
CA PRO A 176 -33.35 -17.17 -14.77
C PRO A 176 -32.74 -15.92 -14.12
N PHE A 177 -32.00 -16.07 -13.01
CA PHE A 177 -31.31 -14.99 -12.30
C PHE A 177 -32.16 -13.72 -12.09
N GLY A 178 -33.35 -13.88 -11.50
CA GLY A 178 -34.28 -12.77 -11.24
C GLY A 178 -34.89 -12.13 -12.49
N GLY A 179 -34.83 -12.79 -13.65
CA GLY A 179 -35.34 -12.27 -14.91
C GLY A 179 -34.42 -11.27 -15.60
N LEU A 180 -33.18 -11.09 -15.10
CA LEU A 180 -32.21 -10.11 -15.63
C LEU A 180 -31.99 -10.23 -17.15
N PHE A 181 -32.09 -11.45 -17.68
CA PHE A 181 -31.79 -11.77 -19.07
C PHE A 181 -33.02 -11.84 -19.98
N ALA A 182 -34.24 -11.62 -19.47
CA ALA A 182 -35.47 -11.84 -20.24
C ALA A 182 -35.62 -10.93 -21.47
N ASP A 183 -35.16 -9.68 -21.38
CA ASP A 183 -35.23 -8.66 -22.44
C ASP A 183 -33.84 -8.16 -22.85
N PHE A 184 -32.81 -8.99 -22.71
CA PHE A 184 -31.44 -8.59 -23.03
C PHE A 184 -31.30 -8.40 -24.55
N LYS A 185 -30.73 -7.27 -24.98
CA LYS A 185 -30.59 -6.92 -26.40
C LYS A 185 -29.13 -6.84 -26.81
N ASP A 186 -28.86 -7.21 -28.05
CA ASP A 186 -27.55 -7.02 -28.66
C ASP A 186 -27.32 -5.56 -29.08
N ALA A 187 -26.16 -5.28 -29.69
CA ALA A 187 -25.81 -3.95 -30.18
C ALA A 187 -26.73 -3.44 -31.31
N ALA A 188 -27.45 -4.33 -31.99
CA ALA A 188 -28.43 -3.99 -33.03
C ALA A 188 -29.85 -3.80 -32.45
N GLY A 189 -30.04 -3.97 -31.14
CA GLY A 189 -31.33 -3.85 -30.48
C GLY A 189 -32.23 -5.09 -30.60
N VAL A 190 -31.68 -6.21 -31.09
CA VAL A 190 -32.39 -7.48 -31.24
C VAL A 190 -32.32 -8.25 -29.91
N THR A 191 -33.46 -8.80 -29.48
CA THR A 191 -33.53 -9.61 -28.25
C THR A 191 -32.70 -10.87 -28.40
N MET A 192 -31.78 -11.08 -27.46
CA MET A 192 -30.90 -12.24 -27.40
C MET A 192 -31.62 -13.41 -26.71
N THR A 193 -31.20 -14.64 -27.04
CA THR A 193 -31.56 -15.78 -26.20
C THR A 193 -30.91 -15.64 -24.82
N GLU A 194 -31.58 -16.14 -23.78
CA GLU A 194 -31.05 -16.08 -22.41
C GLU A 194 -29.65 -16.71 -22.30
N ALA A 195 -29.41 -17.81 -23.01
CA ALA A 195 -28.11 -18.48 -23.05
C ALA A 195 -27.02 -17.58 -23.65
N ALA A 196 -27.29 -16.93 -24.79
CA ALA A 196 -26.35 -16.02 -25.43
C ALA A 196 -26.09 -14.76 -24.58
N ALA A 197 -27.12 -14.24 -23.89
CA ALA A 197 -26.96 -13.10 -22.99
C ALA A 197 -26.08 -13.43 -21.78
N LYS A 198 -26.27 -14.59 -21.16
CA LYS A 198 -25.42 -15.09 -20.06
C LYS A 198 -23.97 -15.26 -20.50
N GLU A 199 -23.76 -15.89 -21.66
CA GLU A 199 -22.43 -16.10 -22.24
C GLU A 199 -21.73 -14.77 -22.54
N LEU A 200 -22.45 -13.82 -23.13
CA LEU A 200 -21.93 -12.48 -23.41
C LEU A 200 -21.48 -11.78 -22.13
N VAL A 201 -22.34 -11.75 -21.10
CA VAL A 201 -22.03 -11.09 -19.82
C VAL A 201 -20.84 -11.76 -19.13
N LEU A 202 -20.78 -13.09 -19.09
CA LEU A 202 -19.64 -13.81 -18.50
C LEU A 202 -18.34 -13.55 -19.28
N THR A 203 -18.41 -13.55 -20.60
CA THR A 203 -17.27 -13.25 -21.48
C THR A 203 -16.77 -11.83 -21.25
N GLN A 204 -17.66 -10.85 -21.17
CA GLN A 204 -17.31 -9.47 -20.86
C GLN A 204 -16.73 -9.31 -19.46
N ALA A 205 -17.30 -9.98 -18.46
CA ALA A 205 -16.79 -9.95 -17.10
C ALA A 205 -15.36 -10.52 -17.01
N LEU A 206 -15.06 -11.56 -17.79
CA LEU A 206 -13.73 -12.17 -17.83
C LEU A 206 -12.72 -11.32 -18.64
N THR A 207 -13.09 -10.90 -19.85
CA THR A 207 -12.18 -10.26 -20.81
C THR A 207 -11.98 -8.77 -20.55
N VAL A 208 -13.00 -8.07 -20.06
CA VAL A 208 -12.95 -6.64 -19.76
C VAL A 208 -12.91 -6.42 -18.25
N GLY A 209 -13.78 -7.11 -17.51
CA GLY A 209 -13.92 -6.93 -16.06
C GLY A 209 -12.67 -7.22 -15.26
N VAL A 210 -12.01 -8.35 -15.52
CA VAL A 210 -10.82 -8.76 -14.77
C VAL A 210 -9.64 -7.79 -15.00
N PRO A 211 -9.27 -7.42 -16.25
CA PRO A 211 -8.27 -6.38 -16.47
C PRO A 211 -8.65 -5.02 -15.87
N SER A 212 -9.92 -4.60 -16.01
CA SER A 212 -10.40 -3.37 -15.38
C SER A 212 -10.25 -3.42 -13.87
N ALA A 213 -10.59 -4.53 -13.23
CA ALA A 213 -10.45 -4.70 -11.78
C ALA A 213 -9.00 -4.63 -11.31
N ALA A 214 -8.05 -5.18 -12.08
CA ALA A 214 -6.63 -5.03 -11.82
C ALA A 214 -6.22 -3.55 -11.80
N LEU A 215 -6.68 -2.79 -12.80
CA LEU A 215 -6.39 -1.37 -12.96
C LEU A 215 -7.02 -0.54 -11.85
N PHE A 216 -8.30 -0.74 -11.54
CA PHE A 216 -8.99 -0.02 -10.46
C PHE A 216 -8.38 -0.32 -9.09
N ALA A 217 -8.01 -1.57 -8.82
CA ALA A 217 -7.35 -1.94 -7.57
C ALA A 217 -5.94 -1.31 -7.47
N ALA A 218 -5.20 -1.28 -8.58
CA ALA A 218 -3.91 -0.58 -8.64
C ALA A 218 -4.08 0.93 -8.39
N ALA A 219 -5.06 1.56 -9.04
CA ALA A 219 -5.37 2.98 -8.87
C ALA A 219 -5.78 3.32 -7.42
N ALA A 220 -6.59 2.47 -6.78
CA ALA A 220 -7.00 2.64 -5.39
C ALA A 220 -5.79 2.58 -4.42
N ALA A 221 -4.89 1.63 -4.63
CA ALA A 221 -3.67 1.51 -3.82
C ALA A 221 -2.68 2.67 -4.07
N TRP A 222 -2.61 3.15 -5.31
CA TRP A 222 -1.85 4.35 -5.66
C TRP A 222 -2.44 5.58 -4.97
N TYR A 223 -3.75 5.77 -5.02
CA TYR A 223 -4.45 6.91 -4.40
C TYR A 223 -4.23 6.95 -2.89
N LYS A 224 -4.35 5.80 -2.20
CA LYS A 224 -4.03 5.66 -0.77
C LYS A 224 -2.60 6.12 -0.46
N ARG A 225 -1.63 5.68 -1.27
CA ARG A 225 -0.20 6.04 -1.11
C ARG A 225 0.04 7.53 -1.36
N PHE A 226 -0.58 8.07 -2.40
CA PHE A 226 -0.54 9.49 -2.71
C PHE A 226 -1.08 10.31 -1.54
N LEU A 227 -2.26 9.98 -1.01
CA LEU A 227 -2.82 10.68 0.16
C LEU A 227 -1.90 10.61 1.39
N ASN A 228 -1.29 9.45 1.64
CA ASN A 228 -0.37 9.30 2.77
C ASN A 228 0.87 10.21 2.62
N ARG A 229 1.42 10.34 1.42
CA ARG A 229 2.61 11.17 1.14
C ARG A 229 2.31 12.65 0.99
N ALA A 230 1.14 12.99 0.44
CA ALA A 230 0.70 14.36 0.26
C ALA A 230 0.31 15.02 1.59
N SER A 231 -0.01 14.25 2.63
CA SER A 231 -0.39 14.79 3.94
C SER A 231 0.84 15.22 4.78
N PRO A 232 1.10 16.52 4.97
CA PRO A 232 2.31 16.98 5.69
C PRO A 232 2.26 16.66 7.19
N ASN A 233 1.06 16.47 7.74
CA ASN A 233 0.85 16.23 9.17
C ASN A 233 1.02 14.77 9.60
N ARG A 234 1.08 13.78 8.69
CA ARG A 234 1.29 12.36 9.07
C ARG A 234 2.75 12.01 9.29
N SER A 235 3.67 12.71 8.63
CA SER A 235 5.11 12.46 8.70
C SER A 235 5.81 13.16 9.86
N ARG A 236 5.08 13.89 10.72
CA ARG A 236 5.68 14.49 11.91
C ARG A 236 5.88 13.37 12.94
N PRO A 237 7.12 12.89 13.21
CA PRO A 237 7.33 12.00 14.32
C PRO A 237 6.80 12.70 15.56
N ARG A 238 5.84 12.07 16.24
CA ARG A 238 5.26 12.58 17.48
C ARG A 238 6.44 12.88 18.43
N PRO A 239 6.74 14.14 18.79
CA PRO A 239 7.81 14.43 19.72
C PRO A 239 7.31 13.96 21.10
N GLY A 240 7.56 12.70 21.46
CA GLY A 240 6.91 12.15 22.65
C GLY A 240 7.21 10.70 23.04
N THR A 241 8.14 10.01 22.39
CA THR A 241 8.73 8.78 22.97
C THR A 241 10.25 8.83 22.93
N THR A 242 10.81 9.99 23.29
CA THR A 242 11.98 9.94 24.17
C THR A 242 11.44 9.33 25.45
N THR A 243 11.77 8.07 25.74
CA THR A 243 11.61 7.50 27.07
C THR A 243 12.24 8.49 28.03
N GLY A 244 11.39 9.29 28.67
CA GLY A 244 11.77 10.29 29.62
C GLY A 244 12.53 9.58 30.72
N ARG A 245 13.85 9.80 30.72
CA ARG A 245 14.65 9.83 31.92
C ARG A 245 13.95 10.85 32.82
N ARG A 246 13.06 10.37 33.68
CA ARG A 246 12.34 11.18 34.65
C ARG A 246 13.41 11.88 35.48
N PRO A 247 13.52 13.23 35.45
CA PRO A 247 14.30 13.94 36.45
C PRO A 247 13.42 14.01 37.70
N ASP A 248 13.13 12.86 38.29
CA ASP A 248 12.48 12.82 39.60
C ASP A 248 13.59 13.15 40.60
N GLY A 249 13.62 14.41 41.02
CA GLY A 249 14.47 14.96 42.07
C GLY A 249 14.14 14.36 43.45
N LYS A 250 14.22 13.04 43.58
CA LYS A 250 14.26 12.38 44.88
C LYS A 250 15.72 12.33 45.32
N VAL A 251 16.12 13.40 45.99
CA VAL A 251 17.32 13.44 46.85
C VAL A 251 17.28 12.19 47.72
N ALA A 252 18.30 11.33 47.60
CA ALA A 252 18.45 10.17 48.45
C ALA A 252 18.50 10.64 49.91
N LYS A 253 17.45 10.33 50.67
CA LYS A 253 17.35 10.70 52.08
C LYS A 253 18.53 10.04 52.80
N LYS A 254 19.48 10.87 53.27
CA LYS A 254 20.65 10.46 54.04
C LYS A 254 20.15 9.64 55.23
N VAL A 255 20.56 8.37 55.31
CA VAL A 255 20.23 7.50 56.43
C VAL A 255 20.94 8.03 57.66
N GLU A 256 20.22 8.79 58.47
CA GLU A 256 20.66 9.23 59.78
C GLU A 256 20.80 8.00 60.68
N LYS A 257 22.04 7.65 61.00
CA LYS A 257 22.35 6.66 62.04
C LYS A 257 21.81 7.21 63.36
N ARG A 258 20.73 6.61 63.86
CA ARG A 258 20.27 6.87 65.23
C ARG A 258 21.40 6.50 66.21
N PRO A 259 21.79 7.39 67.14
CA PRO A 259 22.69 7.01 68.21
C PRO A 259 21.99 5.99 69.11
N MET A 260 22.65 4.86 69.34
CA MET A 260 22.28 3.91 70.39
C MET A 260 22.37 4.64 71.73
N LEU A 261 21.23 5.08 72.26
CA LEU A 261 21.14 5.45 73.66
C LEU A 261 20.90 4.18 74.45
N ALA A 262 21.94 3.85 75.21
CA ALA A 262 21.93 2.90 76.29
C ALA A 262 20.76 3.13 77.24
N ARG A 263 20.12 2.04 77.68
CA ARG A 263 19.71 1.92 79.08
C ARG A 263 19.64 0.46 79.51
N ARG A 264 20.70 0.05 80.21
CA ARG A 264 20.63 -0.74 81.46
C ARG A 264 19.43 -0.24 82.29
N ARG A 265 18.65 -1.04 83.02
CA ARG A 265 18.93 -2.23 83.83
C ARG A 265 17.57 -2.86 84.13
#